data_AF-A0A2V8GDR4-F1
#
_entry.id   AF-A0A2V8GDR4-F1
#
_cell.length_a   1.000
_cell.length_b   1.000
_cell.length_c   1.000
_cell.angle_alpha   90.00
_cell.angle_beta   90.00
_cell.angle_gamma   90.00
#
_symmetry.space_group_name_H-M   'P 1'
#
loop_
_entity.id
_entity.type
_entity.pdbx_description
1 polymer ?
#
loop_
_entity_poly.entity_id
_entity_poly.type
_entity_poly.pdbx_seq_one_letter_code
_entity_poly.pdbx_strand_id
1 'polypeptide(L)'
;MPLLVEIIIVRNGEDERDFEERGRPALLASVIHDAYARGLVPAIWKIEGTSSTAGARVIDAAICEMSGPRQLILGKGADAAAIAGWFDAAAGLPSPAGFAIGRSVFMEPATAYLKGLATDDEAVETIATRYLGLIEAWKARELAARMS
;
A
#
# COMPACT_ATOMS: atom_id res chain seq x y z
N MET A 1 -3.56 -12.52 19.60
CA MET A 1 -3.81 -11.21 18.95
C MET A 1 -3.10 -11.23 17.61
N PRO A 2 -3.75 -10.89 16.48
CA PRO A 2 -3.07 -10.87 15.19
C PRO A 2 -1.96 -9.81 15.20
N LEU A 3 -0.75 -10.20 14.81
CA LEU A 3 0.39 -9.30 14.69
C LEU A 3 0.35 -8.62 13.31
N LEU A 4 0.49 -7.29 13.29
CA LEU A 4 0.74 -6.51 12.08
C LEU A 4 2.16 -5.96 12.15
N VAL A 5 2.93 -6.12 11.08
CA VAL A 5 4.28 -5.54 10.94
C VAL A 5 4.27 -4.56 9.78
N GLU A 6 4.69 -3.32 10.05
CA GLU A 6 4.91 -2.31 9.02
C GLU A 6 6.39 -2.25 8.65
N ILE A 7 6.70 -2.42 7.36
CA ILE A 7 8.07 -2.33 6.85
C ILE A 7 8.20 -1.05 6.02
N ILE A 8 9.21 -0.25 6.36
CA ILE A 8 9.60 0.94 5.60
C ILE A 8 11.03 0.75 5.14
N ILE A 9 11.26 0.83 3.84
CA ILE A 9 12.59 0.75 3.27
C ILE A 9 13.05 2.14 2.86
N VAL A 10 14.26 2.51 3.21
CA VAL A 10 14.82 3.82 2.88
C VAL A 10 15.80 3.66 1.74
N ARG A 11 15.60 4.45 0.67
CA ARG A 11 16.55 4.54 -0.46
C ARG A 11 17.86 5.13 0.04
N ASN A 12 18.99 4.59 -0.41
CA ASN A 12 20.34 5.02 -0.09
C ASN A 12 21.17 5.35 -1.36
N GLY A 13 20.77 6.41 -2.06
CA GLY A 13 21.54 6.96 -3.19
C GLY A 13 21.33 6.25 -4.54
N GLU A 14 20.50 5.22 -4.61
CA GLU A 14 20.08 4.57 -5.87
C GLU A 14 19.23 5.52 -6.73
N ASP A 15 19.14 5.27 -8.04
CA ASP A 15 18.15 5.96 -8.89
C ASP A 15 16.73 5.69 -8.36
N GLU A 16 15.90 6.73 -8.31
CA GLU A 16 14.58 6.63 -7.69
C GLU A 16 13.65 5.70 -8.45
N ARG A 17 13.63 5.74 -9.79
CA ARG A 17 12.73 4.88 -10.57
C ARG A 17 13.16 3.42 -10.46
N ASP A 18 14.45 3.15 -10.62
CA ASP A 18 14.97 1.78 -10.51
C ASP A 18 14.74 1.22 -9.09
N PHE A 19 14.87 2.07 -8.08
CA PHE A 19 14.61 1.69 -6.70
C PHE A 19 13.13 1.37 -6.47
N GLU A 20 12.20 2.22 -6.90
CA GLU A 20 10.76 1.98 -6.70
C GLU A 20 10.26 0.75 -7.49
N GLU A 21 10.78 0.52 -8.69
CA GLU A 21 10.33 -0.57 -9.55
C GLU A 21 10.94 -1.93 -9.21
N ARG A 22 12.20 -1.97 -8.74
CA ARG A 22 12.98 -3.21 -8.57
C ARG A 22 13.65 -3.30 -7.20
N GLY A 23 14.32 -2.23 -6.76
CA GLY A 23 15.10 -2.23 -5.52
C GLY A 23 14.25 -2.46 -4.27
N ARG A 24 13.26 -1.61 -4.02
CA ARG A 24 12.35 -1.69 -2.88
C ARG A 24 11.57 -3.01 -2.85
N PRO A 25 10.96 -3.49 -3.95
CA PRO A 25 10.31 -4.81 -3.95
C PRO A 25 11.24 -5.97 -3.58
N ALA A 26 12.47 -5.97 -4.10
CA ALA A 26 13.46 -7.02 -3.79
C ALA A 26 13.89 -6.97 -2.31
N LEU A 27 14.12 -5.77 -1.76
CA LEU A 27 14.48 -5.61 -0.36
C LEU A 27 13.31 -5.98 0.57
N LEU A 28 12.06 -5.64 0.21
CA LEU A 28 10.86 -6.06 0.96
C LEU A 28 10.77 -7.59 1.02
N ALA A 29 10.92 -8.27 -0.12
CA ALA A 29 10.94 -9.72 -0.18
C ALA A 29 12.05 -10.32 0.70
N SER A 30 13.26 -9.76 0.64
CA SER A 30 14.38 -10.19 1.49
C SER A 30 14.06 -10.08 2.99
N VAL A 31 13.46 -8.96 3.42
CA VAL A 31 13.07 -8.75 4.82
C VAL A 31 11.99 -9.76 5.25
N ILE A 32 11.04 -10.08 4.38
CA ILE A 32 10.00 -11.07 4.64
C ILE A 32 10.61 -12.47 4.80
N HIS A 33 11.51 -12.89 3.89
CA HIS A 33 12.22 -14.16 4.00
C HIS A 33 13.02 -14.24 5.31
N ASP A 34 13.77 -13.19 5.66
CA ASP A 34 14.55 -13.14 6.89
C ASP A 34 13.67 -13.20 8.14
N ALA A 35 12.50 -12.56 8.12
CA ALA A 35 11.53 -12.63 9.20
C ALA A 35 11.00 -14.06 9.38
N TYR A 36 10.59 -14.71 8.29
CA TYR A 36 10.13 -16.10 8.33
C TYR A 36 11.21 -17.07 8.80
N ALA A 37 12.46 -16.91 8.33
CA ALA A 37 13.60 -17.71 8.79
C ALA A 37 13.88 -17.57 10.30
N ARG A 38 13.46 -16.45 10.90
CA ARG A 38 13.57 -16.18 12.35
C ARG A 38 12.31 -16.54 13.14
N GLY A 39 11.30 -17.12 12.48
CA GLY A 39 10.04 -17.51 13.09
C GLY A 39 9.04 -16.36 13.28
N LEU A 40 9.29 -15.18 12.70
CA LEU A 40 8.36 -14.05 12.75
C LEU A 40 7.36 -14.15 11.59
N VAL A 41 6.16 -14.63 11.88
CA VAL A 41 5.08 -14.76 10.89
C VAL A 41 3.89 -13.89 11.31
N PRO A 42 3.78 -12.63 10.83
CA PRO A 42 2.65 -11.78 11.15
C PRO A 42 1.40 -12.19 10.38
N ALA A 43 0.24 -11.80 10.88
CA ALA A 43 -1.01 -11.96 10.15
C ALA A 43 -1.09 -10.97 8.97
N ILE A 44 -0.53 -9.77 9.15
CA ILE A 44 -0.57 -8.70 8.15
C ILE A 44 0.81 -8.06 8.00
N TRP A 45 1.27 -7.97 6.75
CA TRP A 45 2.36 -7.12 6.31
C TRP A 45 1.80 -5.77 5.83
N LYS A 46 2.15 -4.66 6.47
CA LYS A 46 1.83 -3.32 5.96
C LYS A 46 3.06 -2.77 5.24
N ILE A 47 2.98 -2.61 3.93
CA ILE A 47 4.14 -2.33 3.10
C ILE A 47 3.84 -1.26 2.04
N GLU A 48 4.91 -0.64 1.53
CA GLU A 48 4.84 0.34 0.43
C GLU A 48 4.29 -0.31 -0.85
N GLY A 49 3.34 0.37 -1.49
CA GLY A 49 2.87 0.00 -2.82
C GLY A 49 3.96 0.22 -3.87
N THR A 50 3.89 -0.53 -4.97
CA THR A 50 4.76 -0.37 -6.14
C THR A 50 3.89 -0.32 -7.39
N SER A 51 4.26 0.52 -8.36
CA SER A 51 3.61 0.57 -9.67
C SER A 51 4.12 -0.53 -10.61
N SER A 52 5.15 -1.26 -10.21
CA SER A 52 5.72 -2.37 -10.99
C SER A 52 4.95 -3.66 -10.73
N THR A 53 4.23 -4.17 -11.72
CA THR A 53 3.58 -5.49 -11.63
C THR A 53 4.59 -6.61 -11.35
N ALA A 54 5.80 -6.51 -11.91
CA ALA A 54 6.88 -7.45 -11.62
C ALA A 54 7.33 -7.34 -10.15
N GLY A 55 7.50 -6.12 -9.63
CA GLY A 55 7.82 -5.87 -8.23
C GLY A 55 6.73 -6.39 -7.28
N ALA A 56 5.46 -6.13 -7.60
CA ALA A 56 4.33 -6.61 -6.82
C ALA A 56 4.31 -8.15 -6.73
N ARG A 57 4.62 -8.85 -7.83
CA ARG A 57 4.75 -10.32 -7.85
C ARG A 57 5.92 -10.83 -6.99
N VAL A 58 7.06 -10.13 -6.98
CA VAL A 58 8.21 -10.48 -6.14
C VAL A 58 7.84 -10.44 -4.66
N ILE A 59 7.17 -9.37 -4.24
CA ILE A 59 6.69 -9.21 -2.86
C ILE A 59 5.66 -10.27 -2.52
N ASP A 60 4.64 -10.45 -3.37
CA ASP A 60 3.56 -11.40 -3.13
C ASP A 60 4.06 -12.85 -3.01
N ALA A 61 5.02 -13.24 -3.85
CA ALA A 61 5.66 -14.54 -3.78
C ALA A 61 6.33 -14.77 -2.42
N ALA A 62 7.08 -13.78 -1.92
CA ALA A 62 7.73 -13.84 -0.61
C ALA A 62 6.71 -13.98 0.54
N ILE A 63 5.60 -13.23 0.50
CA ILE A 63 4.56 -13.33 1.52
C ILE A 63 3.91 -14.71 1.51
N CYS A 64 3.62 -15.24 0.31
CA CYS A 64 2.93 -16.51 0.10
C CYS A 64 3.78 -17.77 0.37
N GLU A 65 5.07 -17.64 0.70
CA GLU A 65 5.86 -18.77 1.20
C GLU A 65 5.27 -19.38 2.48
N MET A 66 4.56 -18.57 3.27
CA MET A 66 3.77 -19.01 4.41
C MET A 66 2.28 -18.93 4.07
N SER A 67 1.53 -19.97 4.45
CA SER A 67 0.07 -19.96 4.35
C SER A 67 -0.54 -19.06 5.43
N GLY A 68 -1.36 -18.08 5.04
CA GLY A 68 -2.14 -17.24 5.94
C GLY A 68 -1.81 -15.74 5.93
N PRO A 69 -0.54 -15.30 5.97
CA PRO A 69 -0.19 -13.89 5.94
C PRO A 69 -0.78 -13.14 4.74
N ARG A 70 -1.24 -11.91 4.98
CA ARG A 70 -1.80 -11.00 3.96
C ARG A 70 -1.05 -9.67 3.97
N GLN A 71 -1.28 -8.83 2.96
CA GLN A 71 -0.72 -7.48 2.92
C GLN A 71 -1.75 -6.36 2.86
N LEU A 72 -1.41 -5.23 3.50
CA LEU A 72 -2.07 -3.93 3.36
C LEU A 72 -1.12 -2.93 2.70
N ILE A 73 -1.58 -2.28 1.64
CA ILE A 73 -0.80 -1.24 0.95
C ILE A 73 -0.81 0.06 1.75
N LEU A 74 0.36 0.62 2.04
CA LEU A 74 0.51 1.91 2.71
C LEU A 74 0.67 3.07 1.72
N GLY A 75 0.13 4.23 2.09
CA GLY A 75 -0.06 5.36 1.18
C GLY A 75 1.12 6.33 1.04
N LYS A 76 1.98 6.43 2.07
CA LYS A 76 3.09 7.41 2.20
C LYS A 76 2.76 8.90 1.96
N GLY A 77 1.49 9.27 1.79
CA GLY A 77 1.12 10.63 1.38
C GLY A 77 1.20 10.84 -0.14
N ALA A 78 1.25 9.75 -0.92
CA ALA A 78 1.18 9.80 -2.38
C ALA A 78 -0.20 10.28 -2.86
N ASP A 79 -0.24 10.75 -4.10
CA ASP A 79 -1.48 11.15 -4.77
C ASP A 79 -2.33 9.95 -5.19
N ALA A 80 -3.57 10.23 -5.60
CA ALA A 80 -4.53 9.20 -5.99
C ALA A 80 -4.11 8.39 -7.23
N ALA A 81 -3.35 8.99 -8.15
CA ALA A 81 -2.91 8.31 -9.37
C ALA A 81 -1.84 7.26 -9.06
N ALA A 82 -0.87 7.60 -8.21
CA ALA A 82 0.12 6.66 -7.71
C ALA A 82 -0.55 5.49 -6.95
N ILE A 83 -1.50 5.80 -6.07
CA ILE A 83 -2.24 4.78 -5.30
C ILE A 83 -3.03 3.85 -6.24
N ALA A 84 -3.70 4.39 -7.25
CA ALA A 84 -4.41 3.58 -8.25
C ALA A 84 -3.45 2.63 -8.98
N GLY A 85 -2.29 3.13 -9.42
CA GLY A 85 -1.26 2.30 -10.05
C GLY A 85 -0.75 1.17 -9.15
N TRP A 86 -0.69 1.38 -7.84
CA TRP A 86 -0.33 0.31 -6.90
C TRP A 86 -1.43 -0.74 -6.74
N PHE A 87 -2.69 -0.32 -6.75
CA PHE A 87 -3.83 -1.24 -6.72
C PHE A 87 -3.90 -2.09 -7.98
N ASP A 88 -3.64 -1.49 -9.14
CA ASP A 88 -3.56 -2.18 -10.42
C ASP A 88 -2.41 -3.19 -10.46
N ALA A 89 -1.21 -2.80 -9.99
CA ALA A 89 -0.07 -3.71 -9.91
C ALA A 89 -0.30 -4.91 -8.97
N ALA A 90 -1.12 -4.73 -7.93
CA ALA A 90 -1.52 -5.77 -6.98
C ALA A 90 -2.72 -6.62 -7.45
N ALA A 91 -3.33 -6.28 -8.58
CA ALA A 91 -4.52 -6.95 -9.07
C ALA A 91 -4.23 -8.43 -9.41
N GLY A 92 -5.13 -9.32 -8.97
CA GLY A 92 -5.00 -10.77 -9.19
C GLY A 92 -3.97 -11.49 -8.31
N LEU A 93 -3.24 -10.78 -7.45
CA LEU A 93 -2.31 -11.40 -6.51
C LEU A 93 -3.05 -11.95 -5.27
N PRO A 94 -2.61 -13.08 -4.68
CA PRO A 94 -3.24 -13.70 -3.51
C PRO A 94 -3.16 -12.89 -2.20
N SER A 95 -2.00 -12.33 -1.88
CA SER A 95 -1.76 -11.76 -0.55
C SER A 95 -2.41 -10.39 -0.28
N PRO A 96 -2.60 -9.46 -1.26
CA PRO A 96 -3.27 -8.19 -1.00
C PRO A 96 -4.67 -8.36 -0.42
N ALA A 97 -4.94 -7.70 0.71
CA ALA A 97 -6.21 -7.76 1.43
C ALA A 97 -6.86 -6.38 1.66
N GLY A 98 -6.10 -5.30 1.48
CA GLY A 98 -6.63 -3.95 1.63
C GLY A 98 -5.54 -2.91 1.53
N PHE A 99 -5.86 -1.73 2.05
CA PHE A 99 -4.94 -0.62 2.17
C PHE A 99 -5.08 0.04 3.53
N ALA A 100 -4.01 0.68 3.99
CA ALA A 100 -3.96 1.49 5.21
C ALA A 100 -3.37 2.86 4.85
N ILE A 101 -4.21 3.73 4.28
CA ILE A 101 -3.83 5.02 3.69
C ILE A 101 -4.46 6.15 4.50
N GLY A 102 -3.60 6.99 5.09
CA GLY A 102 -4.01 8.11 5.96
C GLY A 102 -3.78 9.47 5.31
N ARG A 103 -2.52 9.92 5.28
CA ARG A 103 -2.15 11.30 4.89
C ARG A 103 -2.72 11.75 3.55
N SER A 104 -2.78 10.87 2.55
CA SER A 104 -3.37 11.15 1.24
C SER A 104 -4.87 11.49 1.29
N VAL A 105 -5.57 11.03 2.34
CA VAL A 105 -7.00 11.28 2.55
C VAL A 105 -7.20 12.54 3.38
N PHE A 106 -6.58 12.63 4.56
CA PHE A 106 -6.96 13.63 5.56
C PHE A 106 -6.02 14.82 5.72
N MET A 107 -4.76 14.75 5.28
CA MET A 107 -3.75 15.76 5.68
C MET A 107 -4.14 17.16 5.21
N GLU A 108 -4.49 17.30 3.93
CA GLU A 108 -4.86 18.58 3.33
C GLU A 108 -6.18 19.16 3.89
N PRO A 109 -7.31 18.43 3.95
CA PRO A 109 -8.56 18.99 4.50
C PRO A 109 -8.46 19.30 6.00
N ALA A 110 -7.76 18.46 6.77
CA ALA A 110 -7.50 18.76 8.18
C ALA A 110 -6.63 20.02 8.35
N THR A 111 -5.65 20.22 7.48
CA THR A 111 -4.81 21.43 7.49
C THR A 111 -5.61 22.67 7.11
N ALA A 112 -6.50 22.59 6.13
CA ALA A 112 -7.37 23.69 5.73
C ALA A 112 -8.30 24.11 6.89
N TYR A 113 -8.94 23.13 7.54
CA TYR A 113 -9.78 23.36 8.72
C TYR A 113 -9.00 24.04 9.86
N LEU A 114 -7.83 23.49 10.23
CA LEU A 114 -7.00 24.05 11.32
C LEU A 114 -6.49 25.47 11.02
N LYS A 115 -6.43 25.87 9.76
CA LYS A 115 -6.05 27.23 9.32
C LYS A 115 -7.25 28.17 9.20
N GLY A 116 -8.47 27.71 9.47
CA GLY A 116 -9.69 28.49 9.24
C GLY A 116 -9.97 28.75 7.76
N LEU A 117 -9.42 27.93 6.86
CA LEU A 117 -9.62 28.01 5.41
C LEU A 117 -10.76 27.12 4.91
N ALA A 118 -11.30 26.26 5.78
CA ALA A 118 -12.44 25.39 5.52
C ALA A 118 -13.24 25.18 6.83
N THR A 119 -14.52 24.85 6.71
CA THR A 119 -15.36 24.43 7.83
C THR A 119 -15.04 22.98 8.26
N ASP A 120 -15.56 22.56 9.40
CA ASP A 120 -15.50 21.16 9.83
C ASP A 120 -16.26 20.24 8.86
N ASP A 121 -17.45 20.64 8.45
CA ASP A 121 -18.28 19.91 7.48
C ASP A 121 -17.56 19.74 6.13
N GLU A 122 -16.94 20.79 5.60
CA GLU A 122 -16.16 20.74 4.35
C GLU A 122 -14.97 19.76 4.46
N ALA A 123 -14.27 19.78 5.61
CA ALA A 123 -13.16 18.86 5.86
C ALA A 123 -13.64 17.41 5.99
N VAL A 124 -14.74 17.15 6.71
CA VAL A 124 -15.35 15.83 6.86
C VAL A 124 -15.81 15.28 5.51
N GLU A 125 -16.52 16.09 4.72
CA GLU A 125 -17.00 15.69 3.39
C GLU A 125 -15.84 15.36 2.45
N THR A 126 -14.78 16.18 2.46
CA THR A 126 -13.58 15.93 1.65
C THR A 126 -12.87 14.63 2.06
N ILE A 127 -12.71 14.39 3.36
CA ILE A 127 -12.09 13.16 3.89
C ILE A 127 -12.91 11.93 3.50
N ALA A 128 -14.23 11.98 3.70
CA ALA A 128 -15.15 10.89 3.37
C ALA A 128 -15.11 10.59 1.87
N THR A 129 -15.21 11.62 1.03
CA THR A 129 -15.16 11.49 -0.43
C THR A 129 -13.86 10.83 -0.90
N ARG A 130 -12.71 11.29 -0.39
CA ARG A 130 -11.41 10.71 -0.74
C ARG A 130 -11.28 9.25 -0.30
N TYR A 131 -11.71 8.93 0.92
CA TYR A 131 -11.64 7.55 1.42
C TYR A 131 -12.56 6.61 0.64
N LEU A 132 -13.79 7.02 0.34
CA LEU A 132 -14.71 6.26 -0.50
C LEU A 132 -14.14 6.06 -1.92
N GLY A 133 -13.49 7.08 -2.50
CA GLY A 133 -12.79 6.95 -3.77
C GLY A 133 -11.70 5.87 -3.77
N LEU A 134 -10.93 5.76 -2.68
CA LEU A 134 -9.93 4.69 -2.52
C LEU A 134 -10.58 3.30 -2.39
N ILE A 135 -11.72 3.20 -1.71
CA ILE A 135 -12.48 1.94 -1.61
C ILE A 135 -12.95 1.49 -3.00
N GLU A 136 -13.48 2.41 -3.82
CA GLU A 136 -13.94 2.08 -5.17
C GLU A 136 -12.79 1.71 -6.09
N ALA A 137 -11.67 2.45 -6.05
CA ALA A 137 -10.45 2.10 -6.79
C ALA A 137 -9.93 0.70 -6.37
N TRP A 138 -9.92 0.42 -5.07
CA TRP A 138 -9.53 -0.90 -4.56
C TRP A 138 -10.44 -2.00 -5.11
N LYS A 139 -11.78 -1.85 -5.04
CA LYS A 139 -12.71 -2.86 -5.58
C LYS A 139 -12.56 -3.05 -7.10
N ALA A 140 -12.35 -1.97 -7.84
CA ALA A 140 -12.22 -2.00 -9.30
C ALA A 140 -11.04 -2.86 -9.77
N ARG A 141 -9.95 -2.93 -8.99
CA ARG A 141 -8.76 -3.75 -9.31
C ARG A 141 -9.10 -5.22 -9.54
N GLU A 142 -10.06 -5.77 -8.77
CA GLU A 142 -10.45 -7.19 -8.87
C GLU A 142 -11.33 -7.44 -10.08
N LEU A 143 -12.15 -6.46 -10.49
CA LEU A 143 -12.96 -6.58 -11.70
C LEU A 143 -12.07 -6.61 -12.94
N ALA A 144 -11.04 -5.76 -12.99
CA ALA A 144 -10.06 -5.74 -14.07
C ALA A 144 -9.29 -7.07 -14.18
N ALA A 145 -8.83 -7.62 -13.05
CA ALA A 145 -8.11 -8.90 -13.04
C ALA A 145 -8.95 -10.11 -13.48
N ARG A 146 -10.29 -10.05 -13.33
CA ARG A 146 -11.19 -11.12 -13.77
C ARG A 146 -11.51 -11.07 -15.27
N MET A 147 -11.18 -9.97 -15.94
CA MET A 147 -11.43 -9.75 -17.37
C MET A 147 -10.18 -9.94 -18.25
N SER A 148 -9.00 -10.06 -17.65
CA SER A 148 -7.71 -10.32 -18.30
C SER A 148 -7.34 -11.81 -18.27
#